data_AF-A0A3M1NJQ4-F1
#
_entry.id   AF-A0A3M1NJQ4-F1
#
_cell.length_a   1.000
_cell.length_b   1.000
_cell.length_c   1.000
_cell.angle_alpha   90.00
_cell.angle_beta   90.00
_cell.angle_gamma   90.00
#
_symmetry.space_group_name_H-M   'P 1'
#
loop_
_entity.id
_entity.type
_entity.pdbx_description
1 polymer ?
#
loop_
_entity_poly.entity_id
_entity_poly.type
_entity_poly.pdbx_seq_one_letter_code
_entity_poly.pdbx_strand_id
1 'polypeptide(L)'
;LKERGHLANEAGGKLFISLHANASRNRSAHGTETYFLGMHKSEAARSVMERENSVIRFEADQEHYRNFDERALIRMQLAQSAYMRHSEHLAGLVEQQFAERVQRRSRGVKQAGFYVLWSASMPAILVELGFISNPQEAAFLRSEEGQTYMASAIFRAVRDFKAAYEKGLHLVAAD
;
A
#
# COMPACT_ATOMS: atom_id res chain seq x y z
N LEU A 1 -4.13 -14.48 -0.81
CA LEU A 1 -3.31 -13.26 -0.92
C LEU A 1 -2.35 -13.37 -2.08
N LYS A 2 -1.63 -14.49 -2.20
CA LYS A 2 -0.70 -14.80 -3.30
C LYS A 2 -1.28 -14.63 -4.71
N GLU A 3 -2.54 -15.03 -4.92
CA GLU A 3 -3.17 -14.94 -6.24
C GLU A 3 -3.31 -13.51 -6.75
N ARG A 4 -3.46 -12.51 -5.88
CA ARG A 4 -3.76 -11.14 -6.30
C ARG A 4 -2.63 -10.49 -7.07
N GLY A 5 -1.38 -10.62 -6.60
CA GLY A 5 -0.23 -10.11 -7.34
C GLY A 5 0.16 -11.00 -8.52
N HIS A 6 -0.08 -12.32 -8.45
CA HIS A 6 0.09 -13.20 -9.60
C HIS A 6 -0.83 -12.80 -10.76
N LEU A 7 -2.11 -12.53 -10.50
CA LEU A 7 -3.04 -12.03 -11.52
C LEU A 7 -2.53 -10.73 -12.16
N ALA A 8 -1.94 -9.84 -11.36
CA ALA A 8 -1.34 -8.61 -11.88
C ALA A 8 -0.11 -8.88 -12.75
N ASN A 9 0.72 -9.86 -12.40
CA ASN A 9 1.88 -10.26 -13.20
C ASN A 9 1.45 -10.90 -14.53
N GLU A 10 0.49 -11.82 -14.49
CA GLU A 10 -0.05 -12.50 -15.68
C GLU A 10 -0.71 -11.52 -16.65
N ALA A 11 -1.37 -10.49 -16.12
CA ALA A 11 -1.94 -9.39 -16.91
C ALA A 11 -0.87 -8.44 -17.49
N GLY A 12 0.42 -8.66 -17.23
CA GLY A 12 1.50 -7.77 -17.67
C GLY A 12 1.47 -6.39 -16.99
N GLY A 13 0.90 -6.32 -15.79
CA GLY A 13 0.69 -5.09 -15.04
C GLY A 13 1.99 -4.29 -14.83
N LYS A 14 1.87 -2.96 -14.84
CA LYS A 14 3.00 -2.05 -14.63
C LYS A 14 3.04 -1.46 -13.22
N LEU A 15 1.93 -1.57 -12.50
CA LEU A 15 1.75 -1.15 -11.11
C LEU A 15 0.79 -2.12 -10.41
N PHE A 16 0.97 -2.29 -9.11
CA PHE A 16 0.03 -2.99 -8.25
C PHE A 16 -0.42 -2.08 -7.10
N ILE A 17 -1.73 -1.88 -6.95
CA ILE A 17 -2.31 -1.06 -5.88
C ILE A 17 -3.37 -1.89 -5.17
N SER A 18 -3.10 -2.25 -3.92
CA SER A 18 -4.09 -2.92 -3.05
C SER A 18 -4.86 -1.88 -2.26
N LEU A 19 -6.18 -1.79 -2.44
CA LEU A 19 -7.02 -0.83 -1.73
C LEU A 19 -7.65 -1.49 -0.49
N HIS A 20 -7.45 -0.87 0.67
CA HIS A 20 -7.91 -1.34 1.97
C HIS A 20 -8.59 -0.20 2.74
N ALA A 21 -9.33 -0.57 3.78
CA ALA A 21 -9.86 0.37 4.74
C ALA A 21 -9.58 -0.17 6.16
N ASN A 22 -8.84 0.62 6.92
CA ASN A 22 -8.24 0.21 8.17
C ASN A 22 -9.30 0.08 9.27
N ALA A 23 -8.97 -0.59 10.36
CA ALA A 23 -9.81 -0.64 11.55
C ALA A 23 -8.95 -0.54 12.80
N SER A 24 -9.43 0.21 13.80
CA SER A 24 -8.76 0.39 15.08
C SER A 24 -9.74 0.22 16.24
N ARG A 25 -9.22 -0.25 17.38
CA ARG A 25 -9.95 -0.22 18.66
C ARG A 25 -10.26 1.22 19.09
N ASN A 26 -9.39 2.17 18.73
CA ASN A 26 -9.67 3.58 18.91
C ASN A 26 -10.60 4.08 17.80
N ARG A 27 -11.89 4.26 18.13
CA ARG A 27 -12.91 4.73 17.18
C ARG A 27 -12.74 6.18 16.72
N SER A 28 -11.83 6.95 17.33
CA SER A 28 -11.46 8.29 16.85
C SER A 28 -10.31 8.29 15.85
N ALA A 29 -9.63 7.14 15.63
CA ALA A 29 -8.62 7.02 14.58
C ALA A 29 -9.23 7.37 13.23
N HIS A 30 -8.53 8.20 12.45
CA HIS A 30 -8.94 8.67 11.15
C HIS A 30 -7.70 9.06 10.34
N GLY A 31 -7.87 9.12 9.02
CA GLY A 31 -6.82 9.50 8.08
C GLY A 31 -6.35 8.34 7.21
N THR A 32 -5.54 8.66 6.22
CA THR A 32 -5.01 7.72 5.22
C THR A 32 -3.61 7.27 5.61
N GLU A 33 -3.24 6.06 5.21
CA GLU A 33 -1.85 5.61 5.27
C GLU A 33 -1.54 4.80 4.01
N THR A 34 -0.33 4.92 3.46
CA THR A 34 0.06 4.11 2.30
C THR A 34 1.34 3.37 2.61
N TYR A 35 1.38 2.09 2.23
CA TYR A 35 2.44 1.16 2.54
C TYR A 35 3.13 0.64 1.29
N PHE A 36 4.44 0.43 1.38
CA PHE A 36 5.22 -0.35 0.42
C PHE A 36 5.98 -1.49 1.12
N LEU A 37 6.50 -2.43 0.33
CA LEU A 37 7.12 -3.63 0.87
C LEU A 37 8.42 -3.36 1.64
N GLY A 38 8.53 -3.97 2.81
CA GLY A 38 9.80 -4.29 3.46
C GLY A 38 9.69 -4.33 4.98
N MET A 39 10.79 -4.06 5.67
CA MET A 39 10.82 -4.20 7.13
C MET A 39 9.93 -3.16 7.82
N HIS A 40 9.06 -3.63 8.71
CA HIS A 40 8.22 -2.73 9.49
C HIS A 40 9.08 -1.92 10.48
N LYS A 41 8.85 -0.61 10.54
CA LYS A 41 9.62 0.31 11.41
C LYS A 41 8.85 0.77 12.65
N SER A 42 7.60 0.34 12.81
CA SER A 42 6.77 0.72 13.96
C SER A 42 5.80 -0.39 14.35
N GLU A 43 5.42 -0.43 15.63
CA GLU A 43 4.38 -1.30 16.18
C GLU A 43 3.03 -1.11 15.46
N ALA A 44 2.69 0.12 15.09
CA ALA A 44 1.47 0.39 14.33
C ALA A 44 1.50 -0.27 12.94
N ALA A 45 2.61 -0.16 12.21
CA ALA A 45 2.79 -0.84 10.93
C ALA A 45 2.78 -2.37 11.09
N ARG A 46 3.39 -2.88 12.17
CA ARG A 46 3.38 -4.30 12.51
C ARG A 46 1.96 -4.82 12.76
N SER A 47 1.18 -4.12 13.57
CA SER A 47 -0.18 -4.53 13.91
C SER A 47 -1.10 -4.56 12.69
N VAL A 48 -0.99 -3.57 11.80
CA VAL A 48 -1.73 -3.57 10.53
C VAL A 48 -1.28 -4.73 9.65
N MET A 49 0.03 -4.94 9.50
CA MET A 49 0.59 -6.08 8.75
C MET A 49 0.07 -7.42 9.28
N GLU A 50 0.12 -7.67 10.58
CA GLU A 50 -0.36 -8.92 11.19
C GLU A 50 -1.87 -9.12 10.95
N ARG A 51 -2.66 -8.06 11.02
CA ARG A 51 -4.10 -8.10 10.73
C ARG A 51 -4.38 -8.43 9.28
N GLU A 52 -3.75 -7.73 8.33
CA GLU A 52 -3.96 -7.95 6.90
C GLU A 52 -3.42 -9.32 6.45
N ASN A 53 -2.32 -9.78 7.05
CA ASN A 53 -1.75 -11.10 6.78
C ASN A 53 -2.53 -12.23 7.47
N SER A 54 -3.40 -11.95 8.45
CA SER A 54 -4.12 -13.00 9.21
C SER A 54 -5.05 -13.85 8.34
N VAL A 55 -5.51 -13.33 7.20
CA VAL A 55 -6.39 -14.04 6.27
C VAL A 55 -5.73 -15.27 5.64
N ILE A 56 -4.40 -15.36 5.69
CA ILE A 56 -3.61 -16.53 5.25
C ILE A 56 -4.06 -17.82 5.94
N ARG A 57 -4.53 -17.73 7.18
CA ARG A 57 -5.01 -18.90 7.94
C ARG A 57 -6.22 -19.59 7.31
N PHE A 58 -6.89 -18.92 6.38
CA PHE A 58 -8.03 -19.44 5.64
C PHE A 58 -7.68 -19.88 4.22
N GLU A 59 -6.40 -19.79 3.81
CA GLU A 59 -5.96 -20.22 2.49
C GLU A 59 -5.54 -21.70 2.49
N ALA A 60 -5.75 -22.37 1.34
CA ALA A 60 -5.51 -23.81 1.20
C ALA A 60 -4.02 -24.19 1.29
N ASP A 61 -3.11 -23.32 0.84
CA ASP A 61 -1.67 -23.55 0.82
C ASP A 61 -0.97 -22.76 1.94
N GLN A 62 -1.12 -23.21 3.19
CA GLN A 62 -0.53 -22.55 4.37
C GLN A 62 1.00 -22.74 4.48
N GLU A 63 1.53 -23.85 3.95
CA GLU A 63 2.96 -24.19 4.01
C GLU A 63 3.82 -23.15 3.29
N HIS A 64 3.32 -22.61 2.18
CA HIS A 64 3.99 -21.55 1.42
C HIS A 64 4.23 -20.27 2.24
N TYR A 65 3.39 -20.03 3.26
CA TYR A 65 3.46 -18.88 4.15
C TYR A 65 4.30 -19.14 5.41
N ARG A 66 4.63 -20.40 5.74
CA ARG A 66 5.47 -20.72 6.91
C ARG A 66 6.91 -20.23 6.78
N ASN A 67 7.40 -20.08 5.54
CA ASN A 67 8.76 -19.62 5.25
C ASN A 67 8.92 -18.10 5.28
N PHE A 68 7.91 -17.35 5.72
CA PHE A 68 7.96 -15.89 5.83
C PHE A 68 8.50 -15.46 7.18
N ASP A 69 9.81 -15.65 7.33
CA ASP A 69 10.57 -15.09 8.41
C ASP A 69 11.20 -13.74 8.00
N GLU A 70 11.86 -13.09 8.96
CA GLU A 70 12.61 -11.85 8.72
C GLU A 70 13.68 -12.02 7.62
N ARG A 71 14.27 -13.22 7.49
CA ARG A 71 15.25 -13.52 6.43
C ARG A 71 14.59 -13.56 5.06
N ALA A 72 13.38 -14.09 4.93
CA ALA A 72 12.60 -14.05 3.71
C ALA A 72 12.26 -12.61 3.33
N LEU A 73 11.86 -11.77 4.28
CA LEU A 73 11.63 -10.35 4.03
C LEU A 73 12.88 -9.63 3.50
N ILE A 74 14.06 -9.90 4.06
CA ILE A 74 15.32 -9.33 3.56
C ILE A 74 15.61 -9.80 2.13
N ARG A 75 15.51 -11.10 1.86
CA ARG A 75 15.71 -11.66 0.50
C ARG A 75 14.73 -11.04 -0.51
N MET A 76 13.48 -10.84 -0.09
CA MET A 76 12.44 -10.22 -0.90
C MET A 76 12.73 -8.74 -1.17
N GLN A 77 13.15 -8.01 -0.14
CA GLN A 77 13.52 -6.62 -0.28
C GLN A 77 14.69 -6.44 -1.26
N LEU A 78 15.65 -7.38 -1.26
CA LEU A 78 16.74 -7.41 -2.23
C LEU A 78 16.23 -7.75 -3.65
N ALA A 79 15.36 -8.75 -3.79
CA ALA A 79 14.79 -9.16 -5.07
C ALA A 79 13.93 -8.06 -5.72
N GLN A 80 13.17 -7.31 -4.92
CA GLN A 80 12.33 -6.20 -5.37
C GLN A 80 13.02 -4.83 -5.25
N SER A 81 14.32 -4.79 -4.97
CA SER A 81 15.06 -3.54 -4.70
C SER A 81 14.94 -2.52 -5.84
N ALA A 82 14.85 -3.00 -7.08
CA ALA A 82 14.63 -2.18 -8.27
C ALA A 82 13.29 -1.42 -8.22
N TYR A 83 12.26 -1.98 -7.60
CA TYR A 83 10.92 -1.39 -7.51
C TYR A 83 10.66 -0.64 -6.22
N MET A 84 11.46 -0.86 -5.16
CA MET A 84 11.25 -0.22 -3.87
C MET A 84 11.14 1.31 -3.95
N ARG A 85 12.11 1.97 -4.59
CA ARG A 85 12.09 3.44 -4.75
C ARG A 85 10.88 3.91 -5.54
N HIS A 86 10.44 3.13 -6.53
CA HIS A 86 9.24 3.44 -7.29
C HIS A 86 7.97 3.27 -6.46
N SER A 87 7.87 2.20 -5.66
CA SER A 87 6.76 1.97 -4.75
C SER A 87 6.68 3.07 -3.68
N GLU A 88 7.81 3.46 -3.10
CA GLU A 88 7.89 4.55 -2.12
C GLU A 88 7.48 5.88 -2.75
N HIS A 89 7.96 6.20 -3.96
CA HIS A 89 7.59 7.41 -4.68
C HIS A 89 6.09 7.45 -5.00
N LEU A 90 5.54 6.35 -5.53
CA LEU A 90 4.10 6.22 -5.79
C LEU A 90 3.27 6.39 -4.51
N ALA A 91 3.69 5.77 -3.41
CA ALA A 91 3.03 5.91 -2.11
C ALA A 91 3.03 7.37 -1.63
N GLY A 92 4.14 8.09 -1.81
CA GLY A 92 4.24 9.51 -1.48
C GLY A 92 3.28 10.37 -2.29
N LEU A 93 3.20 10.14 -3.61
CA LEU A 93 2.26 10.85 -4.48
C LEU A 93 0.80 10.59 -4.06
N VAL A 94 0.45 9.36 -3.69
CA VAL A 94 -0.90 9.02 -3.21
C VAL A 94 -1.23 9.78 -1.92
N GLU A 95 -0.36 9.74 -0.92
CA GLU A 95 -0.60 10.45 0.36
C GLU A 95 -0.66 11.97 0.17
N GLN A 96 0.16 12.53 -0.73
CA GLN A 96 0.09 13.94 -1.08
C GLN A 96 -1.26 14.31 -1.69
N GLN A 97 -1.78 13.49 -2.63
CA GLN A 97 -3.10 13.74 -3.23
C GLN A 97 -4.22 13.66 -2.21
N PHE A 98 -4.15 12.74 -1.23
CA PHE A 98 -5.13 12.68 -0.15
C PHE A 98 -5.08 13.91 0.76
N ALA A 99 -3.88 14.36 1.12
CA ALA A 99 -3.69 15.53 1.97
C ALA A 99 -4.16 16.82 1.27
N GLU A 100 -3.72 17.06 0.03
CA GLU A 100 -3.91 18.35 -0.63
C GLU A 100 -5.24 18.46 -1.37
N ARG A 101 -5.73 17.37 -1.97
CA ARG A 101 -6.93 17.43 -2.83
C ARG A 101 -8.18 16.88 -2.17
N VAL A 102 -8.05 15.84 -1.34
CA VAL A 102 -9.19 15.27 -0.61
C VAL A 102 -9.30 15.85 0.81
N GLN A 103 -8.30 16.62 1.26
CA GLN A 103 -8.26 17.24 2.59
C GLN A 103 -8.36 16.21 3.71
N ARG A 104 -7.80 15.02 3.49
CA ARG A 104 -7.75 13.96 4.50
C ARG A 104 -6.42 14.01 5.23
N ARG A 105 -6.45 13.68 6.52
CA ARG A 105 -5.24 13.56 7.32
C ARG A 105 -4.36 12.44 6.76
N SER A 106 -3.24 12.78 6.13
CA SER A 106 -2.20 11.81 5.83
C SER A 106 -1.50 11.39 7.12
N ARG A 107 -1.31 10.09 7.28
CA ARG A 107 -0.52 9.46 8.36
C ARG A 107 0.82 8.94 7.84
N GLY A 108 1.15 9.37 6.62
CA GLY A 108 2.43 9.17 5.97
C GLY A 108 2.56 7.85 5.21
N VAL A 109 3.69 7.76 4.51
CA VAL A 109 4.15 6.55 3.86
C VAL A 109 4.85 5.66 4.87
N LYS A 110 4.56 4.36 4.82
CA LYS A 110 5.09 3.37 5.76
C LYS A 110 5.63 2.16 5.01
N GLN A 111 6.47 1.40 5.71
CA GLN A 111 7.02 0.15 5.21
C GLN A 111 6.51 -1.00 6.07
N ALA A 112 6.06 -2.10 5.46
CA ALA A 112 5.73 -3.33 6.17
C ALA A 112 5.74 -4.56 5.26
N GLY A 113 5.81 -5.75 5.87
CA GLY A 113 5.87 -7.04 5.20
C GLY A 113 4.48 -7.57 4.81
N PHE A 114 3.75 -6.84 3.95
CA PHE A 114 2.47 -7.31 3.45
C PHE A 114 2.64 -8.38 2.38
N TYR A 115 2.05 -9.55 2.58
CA TYR A 115 2.11 -10.64 1.60
C TYR A 115 1.45 -10.30 0.27
N VAL A 116 0.41 -9.46 0.27
CA VAL A 116 -0.25 -9.08 -0.98
C VAL A 116 0.72 -8.35 -1.92
N LEU A 117 1.67 -7.59 -1.36
CA LEU A 117 2.69 -6.86 -2.13
C LEU A 117 3.87 -7.76 -2.57
N TRP A 118 4.04 -8.91 -1.92
CA TRP A 118 5.10 -9.85 -2.27
C TRP A 118 4.95 -10.42 -3.68
N SER A 119 3.73 -10.82 -4.04
CA SER A 119 3.46 -11.50 -5.30
C SER A 119 3.52 -10.58 -6.52
N ALA A 120 3.74 -9.27 -6.33
CA ALA A 120 3.84 -8.30 -7.41
C ALA A 120 5.29 -8.18 -7.93
N SER A 121 5.48 -8.34 -9.23
CA SER A 121 6.77 -8.19 -9.93
C SER A 121 6.93 -6.82 -10.58
N MET A 122 6.30 -5.80 -9.99
CA MET A 122 6.24 -4.40 -10.42
C MET A 122 6.16 -3.48 -9.19
N PRO A 123 6.26 -2.14 -9.31
CA PRO A 123 6.02 -1.25 -8.18
C PRO A 123 4.63 -1.49 -7.57
N ALA A 124 4.61 -1.64 -6.25
CA ALA A 124 3.48 -2.18 -5.51
C ALA A 124 3.25 -1.43 -4.19
N ILE A 125 2.02 -0.98 -3.96
CA ILE A 125 1.60 -0.28 -2.74
C ILE A 125 0.29 -0.84 -2.17
N LEU A 126 0.10 -0.70 -0.86
CA LEU A 126 -1.17 -0.93 -0.17
C LEU A 126 -1.66 0.39 0.39
N VAL A 127 -2.87 0.79 0.03
CA VAL A 127 -3.48 2.07 0.44
C VAL A 127 -4.57 1.80 1.47
N GLU A 128 -4.41 2.34 2.67
CA GLU A 128 -5.45 2.41 3.68
C GLU A 128 -6.23 3.72 3.53
N LEU A 129 -7.44 3.64 2.98
CA LEU A 129 -8.26 4.79 2.58
C LEU A 129 -8.82 5.60 3.78
N GLY A 130 -8.84 4.99 4.97
CA GLY A 130 -9.46 5.54 6.18
C GLY A 130 -9.81 4.44 7.16
N PHE A 131 -10.35 4.79 8.33
CA PHE A 131 -10.65 3.83 9.40
C PHE A 131 -12.14 3.48 9.47
N ILE A 132 -12.58 2.31 8.98
CA ILE A 132 -14.02 1.91 8.98
C ILE A 132 -14.62 1.77 10.40
N SER A 133 -13.78 1.64 11.43
CA SER A 133 -14.18 1.64 12.83
C SER A 133 -14.64 3.01 13.34
N ASN A 134 -14.25 4.08 12.63
CA ASN A 134 -14.67 5.45 12.88
C ASN A 134 -15.92 5.75 12.04
N PRO A 135 -17.05 6.13 12.67
CA PRO A 135 -18.31 6.36 11.95
C PRO A 135 -18.26 7.44 10.88
N GLN A 136 -17.52 8.52 11.10
CA GLN A 136 -17.39 9.61 10.13
C GLN A 136 -16.60 9.15 8.90
N GLU A 137 -15.49 8.45 9.11
CA GLU A 137 -14.70 7.83 8.03
C GLU A 137 -15.55 6.83 7.23
N ALA A 138 -16.29 5.97 7.92
CA ALA A 138 -17.13 4.94 7.30
C ALA A 138 -18.32 5.53 6.50
N ALA A 139 -18.85 6.69 6.92
CA ALA A 139 -19.86 7.41 6.17
C ALA A 139 -19.27 8.04 4.90
N PHE A 140 -18.10 8.69 5.03
CA PHE A 140 -17.39 9.28 3.89
C PHE A 140 -16.97 8.24 2.85
N LEU A 141 -16.34 7.12 3.26
CA LEU A 141 -15.90 6.08 2.33
C LEU A 141 -17.06 5.32 1.63
N ARG A 142 -18.27 5.44 2.18
CA ARG A 142 -19.49 4.86 1.59
C ARG A 142 -20.22 5.83 0.67
N SER A 143 -19.96 7.13 0.78
CA SER A 143 -20.60 8.11 -0.09
C SER A 143 -20.00 8.08 -1.50
N GLU A 144 -20.82 8.37 -2.50
CA GLU A 144 -20.38 8.48 -3.89
C GLU A 144 -19.32 9.58 -4.06
N GLU A 145 -19.50 10.71 -3.37
CA GLU A 145 -18.53 11.80 -3.32
C GLU A 145 -17.18 11.33 -2.75
N GLY A 146 -17.18 10.65 -1.61
CA GLY A 146 -15.94 10.18 -0.98
C GLY A 146 -15.21 9.15 -1.84
N GLN A 147 -15.93 8.20 -2.44
CA GLN A 147 -15.35 7.24 -3.38
C GLN A 147 -14.78 7.94 -4.61
N THR A 148 -15.50 8.91 -5.16
CA THR A 148 -15.05 9.71 -6.33
C THR A 148 -13.79 10.49 -6.00
N TYR A 149 -13.73 11.16 -4.85
CA TYR A 149 -12.55 11.93 -4.46
C TYR A 149 -11.32 11.06 -4.21
N MET A 150 -11.49 9.94 -3.51
CA MET A 150 -10.39 8.99 -3.24
C MET A 150 -9.88 8.36 -4.55
N ALA A 151 -10.78 7.91 -5.43
CA ALA A 151 -10.40 7.37 -6.73
C ALA A 151 -9.69 8.41 -7.60
N SER A 152 -10.20 9.64 -7.62
CA SER A 152 -9.62 10.76 -8.37
C SER A 152 -8.21 11.13 -7.86
N ALA A 153 -7.98 11.07 -6.55
CA ALA A 153 -6.67 11.26 -5.94
C ALA A 153 -5.68 10.17 -6.36
N ILE A 154 -6.07 8.90 -6.27
CA ILE A 154 -5.23 7.77 -6.71
C ILE A 154 -4.93 7.87 -8.21
N PHE A 155 -5.92 8.21 -9.03
CA PHE A 155 -5.73 8.40 -10.47
C PHE A 155 -4.69 9.48 -10.78
N ARG A 156 -4.77 10.65 -10.13
CA ARG A 156 -3.79 11.72 -10.30
C ARG A 156 -2.39 11.27 -9.87
N ALA A 157 -2.27 10.59 -8.73
CA ALA A 157 -0.99 10.06 -8.28
C ALA A 157 -0.38 9.06 -9.28
N VAL A 158 -1.19 8.15 -9.84
CA VAL A 158 -0.74 7.20 -10.88
C VAL A 158 -0.31 7.91 -12.16
N ARG A 159 -1.07 8.92 -12.60
CA ARG A 159 -0.73 9.73 -13.77
C ARG A 159 0.61 10.45 -13.58
N ASP A 160 0.79 11.07 -12.42
CA ASP A 160 1.99 11.85 -12.10
C ASP A 160 3.21 10.91 -11.95
N PHE A 161 3.01 9.74 -11.32
CA PHE A 161 4.00 8.67 -11.24
C PHE A 161 4.41 8.18 -12.64
N LYS A 162 3.46 7.89 -13.52
CA LYS A 162 3.73 7.46 -14.90
C LYS A 162 4.61 8.46 -15.63
N ALA A 163 4.26 9.74 -15.55
CA ALA A 163 5.03 10.81 -16.18
C ALA A 163 6.47 10.90 -15.65
N ALA A 164 6.69 10.68 -14.35
CA ALA A 164 8.02 10.64 -13.76
C ALA A 164 8.79 9.37 -14.17
N TYR A 165 8.12 8.22 -14.16
CA TYR A 165 8.69 6.91 -14.49
C TYR A 165 9.19 6.86 -15.95
N GLU A 166 8.39 7.36 -16.89
CA GLU A 166 8.72 7.36 -18.33
C GLU A 166 9.82 8.35 -18.71
N LYS A 167 9.99 9.43 -17.94
CA LYS A 167 11.09 10.38 -18.15
C LYS A 167 12.46 9.85 -17.70
N GLY A 168 12.50 8.67 -17.09
CA GLY A 168 13.65 8.18 -16.35
C GLY A 168 13.74 8.93 -15.03
N LEU A 169 13.60 8.22 -13.91
CA LEU A 169 13.72 8.81 -12.57
C LEU A 169 15.16 9.34 -12.38
N HIS A 170 15.44 10.57 -12.80
CA HIS A 170 16.59 11.34 -12.34
C HIS A 170 16.30 11.82 -10.91
N LEU A 171 16.37 10.90 -9.95
CA LEU A 171 16.45 11.26 -8.54
C LEU A 171 17.85 11.79 -8.30
N VAL A 172 17.99 13.11 -8.34
CA VAL A 172 19.12 13.82 -7.74
C VAL A 172 19.13 13.40 -6.26
N ALA A 173 20.18 12.69 -5.85
CA ALA A 173 20.46 12.50 -4.44
C ALA A 173 20.59 13.90 -3.82
N ALA A 174 19.84 14.17 -2.76
CA ALA A 174 19.99 15.41 -2.01
C ALA A 174 21.45 15.53 -1.54
N ASP A 175 22.07 16.66 -1.87
CA ASP A 175 23.37 17.09 -1.35
C ASP A 175 23.33 17.29 0.17
#